data_AF-A0A098YRH8-F1
#
_entry.id   AF-A0A098YRH8-F1
#
_cell.length_a   1.000
_cell.length_b   1.000
_cell.length_c   1.000
_cell.angle_alpha   90.00
_cell.angle_beta   90.00
_cell.angle_gamma   90.00
#
_symmetry.space_group_name_H-M   'P 1'
#
loop_
_entity.id
_entity.type
_entity.pdbx_description
1 polymer ?
#
loop_
_entity_poly.entity_id
_entity_poly.type
_entity_poly.pdbx_seq_one_letter_code
_entity_poly.pdbx_strand_id
1 'polypeptide(L)'
;MRYIESKKIENVESFCPDNGDYAYTKGQKGYLYIDGVLLEKDDTPLELSLRGKYMYAWYGSGMFELYEGHTLLNSIERNVILLNEQTQYIGKTYMEFNPYRKGYNFTSPIDEQLILPEFVPCRLYVEDDIIIAYNNFSGEFKRINTQTKTLWEFPLSLLGGTEYEPDGTDKIDKILGVIHGNIWFYTDFYRLVALDLEKGNKVYSFDCFGVYLDKRTNNIFAISSNVITIIDTEKLAVIERYDFLETDPTGIGTYRRVFSPMLQGDYFTFLGEKEEDFGSNMRRIGIFDYKARKLVWEYELISIDEYEQTRNHLVPSKPLYMIGNKLYIKDFKNTLHIFEREDI
;
A
#
# COMPACT_ATOMS: atom_id res chain seq x y z
N MET A 1 0.89 -24.47 10.00
CA MET A 1 -0.23 -23.56 9.67
C MET A 1 -0.85 -24.09 8.39
N ARG A 2 -2.19 -24.23 8.30
CA ARG A 2 -2.85 -24.75 7.10
C ARG A 2 -4.09 -23.92 6.79
N TYR A 3 -4.25 -23.57 5.53
CA TYR A 3 -5.40 -22.82 5.02
C TYR A 3 -6.07 -23.60 3.89
N ILE A 4 -7.39 -23.47 3.80
CA ILE A 4 -8.22 -24.08 2.77
C ILE A 4 -9.05 -22.99 2.09
N GLU A 5 -9.15 -23.06 0.77
CA GLU A 5 -10.01 -22.15 0.02
C GLU A 5 -11.49 -22.36 0.40
N SER A 6 -12.11 -21.30 0.91
CA SER A 6 -13.47 -21.32 1.46
C SER A 6 -14.50 -20.69 0.52
N LYS A 7 -14.11 -19.64 -0.21
CA LYS A 7 -15.03 -18.84 -1.04
C LYS A 7 -14.30 -18.17 -2.20
N LYS A 8 -15.02 -18.04 -3.32
CA LYS A 8 -14.64 -17.23 -4.50
C LYS A 8 -15.72 -16.20 -4.77
N ILE A 9 -15.32 -14.98 -5.10
CA ILE A 9 -16.21 -13.89 -5.50
C ILE A 9 -15.68 -13.31 -6.80
N GLU A 10 -16.49 -13.33 -7.85
CA GLU A 10 -16.11 -12.82 -9.18
C GLU A 10 -16.37 -11.31 -9.30
N ASN A 11 -15.67 -10.66 -10.23
CA ASN A 11 -15.82 -9.25 -10.58
C ASN A 11 -15.63 -8.28 -9.40
N VAL A 12 -14.69 -8.58 -8.51
CA VAL A 12 -14.34 -7.73 -7.36
C VAL A 12 -13.50 -6.54 -7.83
N GLU A 13 -14.05 -5.35 -7.67
CA GLU A 13 -13.38 -4.09 -8.00
C GLU A 13 -12.43 -3.68 -6.88
N SER A 14 -12.87 -3.77 -5.63
CA SER A 14 -12.09 -3.34 -4.46
C SER A 14 -12.31 -4.23 -3.25
N PHE A 15 -11.37 -4.19 -2.32
CA PHE A 15 -11.33 -4.98 -1.10
C PHE A 15 -10.52 -4.23 -0.05
N CYS A 16 -11.00 -4.24 1.20
CA CYS A 16 -10.31 -3.63 2.32
C CYS A 16 -9.44 -4.66 3.06
N PRO A 17 -8.11 -4.48 3.10
CA PRO A 17 -7.18 -5.44 3.69
C PRO A 17 -7.20 -5.47 5.23
N ASP A 18 -7.92 -4.57 5.89
CA ASP A 18 -7.95 -4.52 7.36
C ASP A 18 -9.07 -5.37 7.96
N ASN A 19 -10.20 -5.50 7.28
CA ASN A 19 -11.38 -6.18 7.81
C ASN A 19 -12.05 -7.17 6.85
N GLY A 20 -11.61 -7.19 5.58
CA GLY A 20 -12.08 -8.13 4.59
C GLY A 20 -13.36 -7.71 3.84
N ASP A 21 -13.82 -6.47 4.03
CA ASP A 21 -14.93 -5.90 3.25
C ASP A 21 -14.55 -5.78 1.77
N TYR A 22 -15.53 -5.83 0.87
CA TYR A 22 -15.27 -5.83 -0.56
C TYR A 22 -16.42 -5.25 -1.38
N ALA A 23 -16.10 -4.80 -2.59
CA ALA A 23 -17.07 -4.33 -3.55
C ALA A 23 -16.90 -5.05 -4.89
N TYR A 24 -18.03 -5.37 -5.53
CA TYR A 24 -18.05 -6.13 -6.78
C TYR A 24 -19.20 -5.70 -7.69
N THR A 25 -19.04 -5.97 -8.98
CA THR A 25 -20.07 -5.72 -9.99
C THR A 25 -20.85 -6.99 -10.31
N LYS A 26 -22.17 -6.86 -10.53
CA LYS A 26 -22.99 -7.95 -11.07
C LYS A 26 -24.06 -7.38 -11.99
N GLY A 27 -23.95 -7.68 -13.28
CA GLY A 27 -24.79 -7.07 -14.31
C GLY A 27 -24.43 -5.59 -14.47
N GLN A 28 -25.42 -4.71 -14.35
CA GLN A 28 -25.24 -3.25 -14.45
C GLN A 28 -25.21 -2.54 -13.09
N LYS A 29 -25.14 -3.30 -11.98
CA LYS A 29 -25.14 -2.75 -10.63
C LYS A 29 -23.84 -3.04 -9.89
N GLY A 30 -23.49 -2.12 -9.00
CA GLY A 30 -22.46 -2.32 -8.00
C GLY A 30 -23.02 -2.85 -6.70
N TYR A 31 -22.15 -3.51 -5.94
CA TYR A 31 -22.47 -4.03 -4.61
C TYR A 31 -21.31 -3.73 -3.68
N LEU A 32 -21.64 -3.25 -2.48
CA LEU A 32 -20.69 -3.06 -1.38
C LEU A 32 -21.07 -4.02 -0.25
N TYR A 33 -20.18 -4.96 0.06
CA TYR A 33 -20.29 -5.83 1.21
C TYR A 33 -19.47 -5.24 2.35
N ILE A 34 -20.15 -4.68 3.34
CA ILE A 34 -19.57 -3.94 4.47
C ILE A 34 -20.19 -4.44 5.77
N ASP A 35 -19.36 -4.79 6.75
CA ASP A 35 -19.83 -5.21 8.09
C ASP A 35 -20.85 -6.37 8.01
N GLY A 36 -20.61 -7.31 7.11
CA GLY A 36 -21.49 -8.46 6.90
C GLY A 36 -22.79 -8.16 6.12
N VAL A 37 -23.06 -6.90 5.78
CA VAL A 37 -24.27 -6.43 5.09
C VAL A 37 -23.96 -6.15 3.63
N LEU A 38 -24.84 -6.62 2.74
CA LEU A 38 -24.76 -6.34 1.31
C LEU A 38 -25.61 -5.11 0.96
N LEU A 39 -24.96 -4.07 0.46
CA LEU A 39 -25.60 -2.86 -0.03
C LEU A 39 -25.57 -2.84 -1.56
N GLU A 40 -26.72 -2.60 -2.18
CA GLU A 40 -26.82 -2.36 -3.61
C GLU A 40 -26.44 -0.91 -3.92
N LYS A 41 -25.66 -0.70 -4.98
CA LYS A 41 -25.15 0.60 -5.41
C LYS A 41 -25.33 0.78 -6.92
N ASP A 42 -25.49 2.03 -7.35
CA ASP A 42 -25.53 2.37 -8.77
C ASP A 42 -24.16 2.17 -9.44
N ASP A 43 -23.07 2.44 -8.72
CA ASP A 43 -21.69 2.20 -9.14
C ASP A 43 -20.93 1.42 -8.04
N THR A 44 -19.77 0.84 -8.37
CA THR A 44 -18.98 0.05 -7.41
C THR A 44 -17.82 0.87 -6.87
N PRO A 45 -17.62 0.95 -5.54
CA PRO A 45 -16.40 1.51 -4.98
C PRO A 45 -15.15 0.86 -5.58
N LEU A 46 -14.21 1.68 -6.03
CA LEU A 46 -12.93 1.25 -6.57
C LEU A 46 -11.84 1.15 -5.51
N GLU A 47 -12.04 1.78 -4.35
CA GLU A 47 -11.12 1.70 -3.22
C GLU A 47 -11.89 1.72 -1.89
N LEU A 48 -11.45 0.88 -0.96
CA LEU A 48 -11.99 0.76 0.39
C LEU A 48 -10.85 0.91 1.39
N SER A 49 -11.01 1.78 2.38
CA SER A 49 -10.00 2.03 3.42
C SER A 49 -10.67 2.13 4.78
N LEU A 50 -10.32 1.23 5.71
CA LEU A 50 -10.80 1.28 7.08
C LEU A 50 -9.88 2.18 7.91
N ARG A 51 -10.44 3.25 8.47
CA ARG A 51 -9.68 4.23 9.26
C ARG A 51 -10.30 4.37 10.64
N GLY A 52 -9.74 3.62 11.59
CA GLY A 52 -10.32 3.46 12.92
C GLY A 52 -11.67 2.72 12.81
N LYS A 53 -12.76 3.41 13.14
CA LYS A 53 -14.13 2.85 13.08
C LYS A 53 -14.86 3.17 11.77
N TYR A 54 -14.26 3.98 10.90
CA TYR A 54 -14.91 4.49 9.70
C TYR A 54 -14.41 3.77 8.45
N MET A 55 -15.35 3.37 7.58
CA MET A 55 -15.02 2.84 6.27
C MET A 55 -15.15 3.94 5.21
N TYR A 56 -14.09 4.10 4.43
CA TYR A 56 -13.97 5.08 3.35
C TYR A 56 -14.20 4.32 2.05
N ALA A 57 -15.28 4.65 1.32
CA ALA A 57 -15.55 4.08 0.01
C ALA A 57 -15.37 5.15 -1.06
N TRP A 58 -14.44 4.93 -1.98
CA TRP A 58 -14.12 5.87 -3.05
C TRP A 58 -14.47 5.30 -4.42
N TYR A 59 -15.07 6.12 -5.26
CA TYR A 59 -15.63 5.76 -6.55
C TYR A 59 -14.86 6.41 -7.70
N GLY A 60 -14.84 5.75 -8.86
CA GLY A 60 -14.15 6.27 -10.06
C GLY A 60 -14.67 7.61 -10.56
N SER A 61 -15.90 7.98 -10.20
CA SER A 61 -16.50 9.30 -10.45
C SER A 61 -15.88 10.44 -9.63
N GLY A 62 -15.04 10.11 -8.63
CA GLY A 62 -14.57 11.04 -7.61
C GLY A 62 -15.53 11.22 -6.43
N MET A 63 -16.61 10.43 -6.39
CA MET A 63 -17.53 10.36 -5.25
C MET A 63 -16.86 9.62 -4.09
N PHE A 64 -17.20 10.06 -2.88
CA PHE A 64 -16.73 9.49 -1.64
C PHE A 64 -17.91 9.26 -0.70
N GLU A 65 -17.93 8.10 -0.03
CA GLU A 65 -18.90 7.80 1.03
C GLU A 65 -18.16 7.41 2.31
N LEU A 66 -18.65 7.94 3.43
CA LEU A 66 -18.15 7.65 4.79
C LEU A 66 -19.17 6.78 5.52
N TYR A 67 -18.73 5.64 6.03
CA TYR A 67 -19.56 4.73 6.81
C TYR A 67 -19.05 4.53 8.23
N GLU A 68 -19.95 4.28 9.17
CA GLU A 68 -19.66 3.66 10.47
C GLU A 68 -20.46 2.35 10.57
N GLY A 69 -19.76 1.22 10.63
CA GLY A 69 -20.36 -0.09 10.33
C GLY A 69 -20.95 -0.06 8.91
N HIS A 70 -22.20 -0.45 8.77
CA HIS A 70 -22.96 -0.37 7.50
C HIS A 70 -23.84 0.89 7.38
N THR A 71 -23.73 1.86 8.29
CA THR A 71 -24.51 3.11 8.26
C THR A 71 -23.76 4.18 7.49
N LEU A 72 -24.37 4.72 6.42
CA LEU A 72 -23.84 5.86 5.69
C LEU A 72 -23.96 7.14 6.54
N LEU A 73 -22.83 7.79 6.82
CA LEU A 73 -22.76 9.01 7.60
C LEU A 73 -22.70 10.26 6.73
N ASN A 74 -21.92 10.22 5.65
CA ASN A 74 -21.78 11.33 4.71
C ASN A 74 -21.48 10.82 3.30
N SER A 75 -21.83 11.62 2.29
CA SER A 75 -21.49 11.38 0.89
C SER A 75 -21.11 12.69 0.21
N ILE A 76 -20.01 12.66 -0.52
CA ILE A 76 -19.41 13.83 -1.17
C ILE A 76 -19.24 13.50 -2.65
N GLU A 77 -19.89 14.27 -3.52
CA GLU A 77 -20.06 13.84 -4.91
C GLU A 77 -18.78 13.86 -5.75
N ARG A 78 -17.88 14.83 -5.55
CA ARG A 78 -16.72 15.07 -6.42
C ARG A 78 -15.55 15.75 -5.73
N ASN A 79 -14.42 15.81 -6.45
CA ASN A 79 -13.20 16.54 -6.09
C ASN A 79 -12.53 16.04 -4.80
N VAL A 80 -12.83 14.79 -4.43
CA VAL A 80 -12.22 14.10 -3.29
C VAL A 80 -11.17 13.12 -3.80
N ILE A 81 -10.03 13.10 -3.12
CA ILE A 81 -9.01 12.07 -3.26
C ILE A 81 -8.76 11.44 -1.90
N LEU A 82 -8.45 10.15 -1.88
CA LEU A 82 -7.96 9.51 -0.67
C LEU A 82 -6.56 10.04 -0.36
N LEU A 83 -6.34 10.43 0.90
CA LEU A 83 -5.01 10.74 1.42
C LEU A 83 -4.35 9.47 1.94
N ASN A 84 -3.12 9.60 2.43
CA ASN A 84 -2.42 8.54 3.12
C ASN A 84 -3.25 7.98 4.31
N GLU A 85 -3.04 6.71 4.62
CA GLU A 85 -3.86 5.95 5.59
C GLU A 85 -3.69 6.42 7.04
N GLN A 86 -2.61 7.15 7.34
CA GLN A 86 -2.32 7.66 8.69
C GLN A 86 -3.23 8.83 9.10
N THR A 87 -4.11 9.31 8.22
CA THR A 87 -5.04 10.39 8.53
C THR A 87 -6.50 9.99 8.34
N GLN A 88 -7.39 10.56 9.16
CA GLN A 88 -8.85 10.49 8.94
C GLN A 88 -9.34 11.59 7.98
N TYR A 89 -8.49 12.51 7.57
CA TYR A 89 -8.85 13.52 6.60
C TYR A 89 -8.93 12.93 5.18
N ILE A 90 -9.75 13.56 4.35
CA ILE A 90 -9.79 13.33 2.90
C ILE A 90 -9.16 14.51 2.18
N GLY A 91 -8.58 14.25 1.01
CA GLY A 91 -7.99 15.27 0.18
C GLY A 91 -9.06 15.93 -0.67
N LYS A 92 -8.96 17.25 -0.85
CA LYS A 92 -9.75 18.00 -1.81
C LYS A 92 -8.82 18.50 -2.90
N THR A 93 -9.29 18.44 -4.14
CA THR A 93 -8.54 18.97 -5.29
C THR A 93 -9.36 19.99 -6.05
N TYR A 94 -8.68 20.98 -6.63
CA TYR A 94 -9.27 21.80 -7.68
C TYR A 94 -8.46 21.65 -8.97
N MET A 95 -9.12 21.85 -10.10
CA MET A 95 -8.48 21.88 -11.42
C MET A 95 -9.12 22.97 -12.28
N GLU A 96 -8.33 23.94 -12.68
CA GLU A 96 -8.66 24.93 -13.71
C GLU A 96 -7.84 24.61 -14.95
N PHE A 97 -8.43 24.72 -16.15
CA PHE A 97 -7.75 24.36 -17.40
C PHE A 97 -7.22 25.57 -18.19
N ASN A 98 -7.60 26.79 -17.82
CA ASN A 98 -7.20 27.99 -18.55
C ASN A 98 -6.99 29.21 -17.63
N PRO A 99 -5.74 29.49 -17.18
CA PRO A 99 -4.54 28.65 -17.34
C PRO A 99 -4.64 27.34 -16.56
N TYR A 100 -3.86 26.32 -16.93
CA TYR A 100 -3.84 25.06 -16.16
C TYR A 100 -3.33 25.31 -14.74
N ARG A 101 -4.19 25.05 -13.75
CA ARG A 101 -3.86 25.11 -12.33
C ARG A 101 -4.48 23.93 -11.63
N LYS A 102 -3.68 23.24 -10.82
CA LYS A 102 -4.13 22.17 -9.94
C LYS A 102 -3.63 22.46 -8.56
N GLY A 103 -4.49 22.29 -7.56
CA GLY A 103 -4.04 22.35 -6.18
C GLY A 103 -4.82 21.44 -5.28
N TYR A 104 -4.27 21.31 -4.07
CA TYR A 104 -4.61 20.29 -3.09
C TYR A 104 -4.85 20.96 -1.75
N ASN A 105 -5.83 20.45 -1.04
CA ASN A 105 -6.15 20.79 0.35
C ASN A 105 -6.67 19.50 1.00
N PHE A 106 -7.05 19.56 2.26
CA PHE A 106 -7.67 18.45 2.95
C PHE A 106 -8.73 18.94 3.93
N THR A 107 -9.62 18.04 4.29
CA THR A 107 -10.79 18.35 5.11
C THR A 107 -11.28 17.13 5.87
N SER A 108 -12.00 17.37 6.97
CA SER A 108 -12.75 16.34 7.67
C SER A 108 -13.87 15.83 6.78
N PRO A 109 -14.04 14.52 6.61
CA PRO A 109 -15.18 13.97 5.86
C PRO A 109 -16.52 14.17 6.58
N ILE A 110 -16.53 14.70 7.81
CA ILE A 110 -17.74 14.93 8.61
C ILE A 110 -18.34 16.32 8.35
N ASP A 111 -17.51 17.37 8.36
CA ASP A 111 -17.95 18.77 8.25
C ASP A 111 -17.50 19.48 6.96
N GLU A 112 -16.61 18.86 6.19
CA GLU A 112 -16.06 19.37 4.93
C GLU A 112 -15.39 20.76 5.02
N GLN A 113 -15.00 21.20 6.22
CA GLN A 113 -14.24 22.43 6.38
C GLN A 113 -12.78 22.24 5.95
N LEU A 114 -12.32 23.09 5.02
CA LEU A 114 -10.93 23.08 4.57
C LEU A 114 -9.98 23.42 5.72
N ILE A 115 -8.89 22.66 5.83
CA ILE A 115 -7.87 22.86 6.87
C ILE A 115 -6.86 23.93 6.48
N LEU A 116 -6.43 23.96 5.21
CA LEU A 116 -5.55 25.02 4.72
C LEU A 116 -6.36 26.23 4.24
N PRO A 117 -5.87 27.47 4.45
CA PRO A 117 -6.55 28.69 4.01
C PRO A 117 -6.67 28.79 2.48
N GLU A 118 -5.79 28.11 1.76
CA GLU A 118 -5.76 28.05 0.30
C GLU A 118 -5.32 26.66 -0.17
N PHE A 119 -5.67 26.31 -1.41
CA PHE A 119 -5.17 25.10 -2.04
C PHE A 119 -3.70 25.30 -2.48
N VAL A 120 -2.86 24.32 -2.20
CA VAL A 120 -1.42 24.38 -2.55
C VAL A 120 -1.12 23.58 -3.82
N PRO A 121 -0.13 23.97 -4.63
CA PRO A 121 0.20 23.29 -5.89
C PRO A 121 1.04 22.00 -5.70
N CYS A 122 0.98 21.38 -4.52
CA CYS A 122 1.74 20.19 -4.15
C CYS A 122 0.79 19.11 -3.62
N ARG A 123 1.11 17.83 -3.84
CA ARG A 123 0.42 16.74 -3.14
C ARG A 123 0.67 16.85 -1.64
N LEU A 124 -0.24 16.30 -0.85
CA LEU A 124 -0.19 16.39 0.61
C LEU A 124 -0.10 15.00 1.23
N TYR A 125 0.80 14.87 2.20
CA TYR A 125 0.80 13.81 3.20
C TYR A 125 0.49 14.44 4.55
N VAL A 126 -0.42 13.81 5.30
CA VAL A 126 -0.91 14.31 6.59
C VAL A 126 -0.84 13.19 7.61
N GLU A 127 -0.17 13.41 8.74
CA GLU A 127 -0.13 12.50 9.89
C GLU A 127 -0.18 13.38 11.15
N ASP A 128 -1.26 13.26 11.92
CA ASP A 128 -1.56 14.15 13.05
C ASP A 128 -1.52 15.64 12.66
N ASP A 129 -0.60 16.42 13.24
CA ASP A 129 -0.36 17.84 12.96
C ASP A 129 0.74 18.08 11.91
N ILE A 130 1.29 17.01 11.33
CA ILE A 130 2.38 17.06 10.36
C ILE A 130 1.80 17.11 8.96
N ILE A 131 2.20 18.14 8.20
CA ILE A 131 1.79 18.34 6.81
C ILE A 131 3.04 18.40 5.95
N ILE A 132 3.21 17.41 5.08
CA ILE A 132 4.26 17.38 4.06
C ILE A 132 3.62 17.68 2.71
N ALA A 133 4.10 18.75 2.08
CA ALA A 133 3.76 19.10 0.71
C ALA A 133 4.88 18.64 -0.22
N TYR A 134 4.55 17.88 -1.27
CA TYR A 134 5.55 17.35 -2.18
C TYR A 134 5.08 17.34 -3.64
N ASN A 135 6.05 17.39 -4.57
CA ASN A 135 5.78 17.37 -6.00
C ASN A 135 6.96 16.76 -6.77
N ASN A 136 6.73 15.59 -7.36
CA ASN A 136 7.74 14.86 -8.15
C ASN A 136 8.12 15.54 -9.47
N PHE A 137 7.35 16.53 -9.96
CA PHE A 137 7.69 17.28 -11.17
C PHE A 137 8.62 18.44 -10.88
N SER A 138 8.37 19.21 -9.82
CA SER A 138 9.25 20.31 -9.41
C SER A 138 10.41 19.84 -8.53
N GLY A 139 10.35 18.62 -7.97
CA GLY A 139 11.34 18.10 -7.03
C GLY A 139 11.21 18.68 -5.62
N GLU A 140 10.04 19.25 -5.29
CA GLU A 140 9.77 19.85 -3.98
C GLU A 140 9.39 18.77 -2.95
N PHE A 141 9.97 18.87 -1.76
CA PHE A 141 9.54 18.12 -0.58
C PHE A 141 9.68 19.03 0.65
N LYS A 142 8.57 19.50 1.20
CA LYS A 142 8.58 20.54 2.25
C LYS A 142 7.60 20.23 3.36
N ARG A 143 7.99 20.57 4.59
CA ARG A 143 7.06 20.61 5.73
C ARG A 143 6.43 22.00 5.78
N ILE A 144 5.10 22.04 5.87
CA ILE A 144 4.33 23.28 6.02
C ILE A 144 3.49 23.21 7.29
N ASN A 145 3.07 24.37 7.79
CA ASN A 145 2.03 24.43 8.83
C ASN A 145 0.63 24.68 8.22
N THR A 146 -0.39 24.74 9.07
CA THR A 146 -1.78 24.98 8.65
C THR A 146 -2.03 26.37 8.06
N GLN A 147 -1.10 27.33 8.23
CA GLN A 147 -1.12 28.63 7.57
C GLN A 147 -0.27 28.64 6.28
N THR A 148 -0.02 27.47 5.70
CA THR A 148 0.79 27.24 4.48
C THR A 148 2.22 27.78 4.54
N LYS A 149 2.73 28.14 5.71
CA LYS A 149 4.12 28.59 5.90
C LYS A 149 5.06 27.40 5.83
N THR A 150 6.04 27.47 4.93
CA THR A 150 7.16 26.53 4.87
C THR A 150 7.99 26.59 6.14
N LEU A 151 8.14 25.44 6.81
CA LEU A 151 9.01 25.26 7.96
C LEU A 151 10.43 24.88 7.52
N TRP A 152 10.53 23.95 6.56
CA TRP A 152 11.76 23.61 5.85
C TRP A 152 11.43 22.98 4.50
N GLU A 153 12.43 22.90 3.63
CA GLU A 153 12.34 22.29 2.30
C GLU A 153 13.59 21.45 2.02
N PHE A 154 13.38 20.31 1.38
CA PHE A 154 14.42 19.40 0.90
C PHE A 154 14.27 19.19 -0.62
N PRO A 155 15.21 19.68 -1.44
CA PRO A 155 15.20 19.44 -2.88
C PRO A 155 15.51 17.97 -3.17
N LEU A 156 14.63 17.26 -3.89
CA LEU A 156 14.83 15.85 -4.23
C LEU A 156 16.06 15.60 -5.10
N SER A 157 16.54 16.61 -5.83
CA SER A 157 17.79 16.55 -6.59
C SER A 157 19.03 16.28 -5.72
N LEU A 158 18.98 16.55 -4.41
CA LEU A 158 20.06 16.23 -3.47
C LEU A 158 20.19 14.73 -3.17
N LEU A 159 19.24 13.91 -3.60
CA LEU A 159 19.35 12.45 -3.53
C LEU A 159 20.28 11.89 -4.62
N GLY A 160 20.48 12.63 -5.71
CA GLY A 160 21.29 12.21 -6.85
C GLY A 160 20.64 11.12 -7.69
N GLY A 161 21.25 10.89 -8.86
CA GLY A 161 20.83 9.88 -9.83
C GLY A 161 21.21 8.45 -9.45
N THR A 162 21.09 7.55 -10.43
CA THR A 162 21.56 6.16 -10.36
C THR A 162 22.76 5.95 -11.28
N GLU A 163 23.35 4.76 -11.27
CA GLU A 163 24.40 4.40 -12.25
C GLU A 163 23.90 4.50 -13.70
N TYR A 164 22.63 4.18 -13.94
CA TYR A 164 22.02 4.18 -15.27
C TYR A 164 21.43 5.53 -15.67
N GLU A 165 21.09 6.36 -14.68
CA GLU A 165 20.59 7.72 -14.88
C GLU A 165 21.32 8.70 -13.93
N PRO A 166 22.61 9.02 -14.17
CA PRO A 166 23.43 9.80 -13.23
C PRO A 166 22.92 11.22 -12.99
N ASP A 167 22.35 11.83 -14.04
CA ASP A 167 21.76 13.17 -14.02
C ASP A 167 20.26 13.14 -13.70
N GLY A 168 19.71 11.96 -13.39
CA GLY A 168 18.31 11.76 -13.05
C GLY A 168 17.97 12.39 -11.71
N THR A 169 16.76 12.97 -11.64
CA THR A 169 16.21 13.44 -10.36
C THR A 169 15.28 12.39 -9.80
N ASP A 170 15.63 11.90 -8.62
CA ASP A 170 14.84 10.92 -7.88
C ASP A 170 13.45 11.49 -7.49
N LYS A 171 12.47 10.61 -7.33
CA LYS A 171 11.06 10.96 -7.11
C LYS A 171 10.49 10.17 -5.95
N ILE A 172 9.52 10.73 -5.25
CA ILE A 172 8.82 10.02 -4.17
C ILE A 172 7.88 8.98 -4.79
N ASP A 173 8.13 7.71 -4.50
CA ASP A 173 7.19 6.63 -4.79
C ASP A 173 6.13 6.57 -3.67
N LYS A 174 6.59 6.46 -2.42
CA LYS A 174 5.72 6.31 -1.24
C LYS A 174 6.32 6.97 -0.01
N ILE A 175 5.48 7.64 0.78
CA ILE A 175 5.82 8.08 2.14
C ILE A 175 5.37 6.99 3.12
N LEU A 176 6.28 6.54 3.98
CA LEU A 176 6.01 5.50 4.97
C LEU A 176 5.42 6.08 6.27
N GLY A 177 5.87 7.28 6.62
CA GLY A 177 5.36 8.07 7.73
C GLY A 177 6.44 8.53 8.69
N VAL A 178 6.00 9.04 9.84
CA VAL A 178 6.87 9.71 10.81
C VAL A 178 7.16 8.81 12.00
N ILE A 179 8.45 8.53 12.22
CA ILE A 179 8.92 7.65 13.30
C ILE A 179 10.23 8.16 13.86
N HIS A 180 10.33 8.14 15.19
CA HIS A 180 11.54 8.50 15.95
C HIS A 180 12.13 9.84 15.50
N GLY A 181 11.26 10.84 15.27
CA GLY A 181 11.66 12.19 14.87
C GLY A 181 12.06 12.35 13.40
N ASN A 182 11.80 11.34 12.54
CA ASN A 182 12.14 11.37 11.12
C ASN A 182 10.93 11.09 10.24
N ILE A 183 10.83 11.79 9.10
CA ILE A 183 9.93 11.42 8.02
C ILE A 183 10.63 10.42 7.10
N TRP A 184 10.02 9.25 6.92
CA TRP A 184 10.55 8.16 6.09
C TRP A 184 9.78 8.08 4.78
N PHE A 185 10.52 8.00 3.67
CA PHE A 185 9.93 7.80 2.36
C PHE A 185 10.83 6.94 1.48
N TYR A 186 10.20 6.40 0.45
CA TYR A 186 10.78 5.53 -0.54
C TYR A 186 10.67 6.17 -1.92
N THR A 187 11.67 5.94 -2.75
CA THR A 187 11.80 6.64 -4.03
C THR A 187 11.74 5.70 -5.22
N ASP A 188 11.47 6.28 -6.41
CA ASP A 188 11.43 5.56 -7.68
C ASP A 188 12.80 4.93 -8.04
N PHE A 189 13.90 5.45 -7.47
CA PHE A 189 15.24 4.85 -7.60
C PHE A 189 15.55 3.80 -6.53
N TYR A 190 14.53 3.24 -5.89
CA TYR A 190 14.65 2.14 -4.92
C TYR A 190 15.48 2.52 -3.68
N ARG A 191 15.29 3.74 -3.20
CA ARG A 191 16.02 4.27 -2.04
C ARG A 191 15.07 4.53 -0.90
N LEU A 192 15.38 3.96 0.25
CA LEU A 192 14.79 4.37 1.52
C LEU A 192 15.54 5.58 2.05
N VAL A 193 14.81 6.66 2.34
CA VAL A 193 15.36 7.92 2.84
C VAL A 193 14.66 8.31 4.12
N ALA A 194 15.44 8.86 5.06
CA ALA A 194 14.91 9.56 6.23
C ALA A 194 15.42 11.00 6.27
N LEU A 195 14.50 11.94 6.50
CA LEU A 195 14.84 13.32 6.84
C LEU A 195 14.50 13.58 8.30
N ASP A 196 15.37 14.32 8.99
CA ASP A 196 15.05 14.89 10.31
C ASP A 196 13.79 15.76 10.19
N LEU A 197 12.76 15.46 10.98
CA LEU A 197 11.46 16.10 10.86
C LEU A 197 11.49 17.59 11.23
N GLU A 198 12.41 18.01 12.08
CA GLU A 198 12.49 19.40 12.56
C GLU A 198 13.34 20.27 11.64
N LYS A 199 14.40 19.70 11.06
CA LYS A 199 15.39 20.45 10.26
C LYS A 199 15.28 20.21 8.76
N GLY A 200 14.67 19.10 8.33
CA GLY A 200 14.53 18.74 6.92
C GLY A 200 15.80 18.22 6.25
N ASN A 201 16.89 17.98 6.99
CA ASN A 201 18.12 17.43 6.43
C ASN A 201 18.06 15.89 6.36
N LYS A 202 18.67 15.33 5.32
CA LYS A 202 18.84 13.87 5.19
C LYS A 202 19.71 13.35 6.32
N VAL A 203 19.22 12.34 7.04
CA VAL A 203 19.94 11.66 8.13
C VAL A 203 20.21 10.18 7.83
N TYR A 204 19.46 9.60 6.90
CA TYR A 204 19.64 8.22 6.48
C TYR A 204 19.29 8.03 5.01
N SER A 205 19.98 7.08 4.37
CA SER A 205 19.74 6.65 3.00
C SER A 205 20.21 5.21 2.85
N PHE A 206 19.39 4.36 2.24
CA PHE A 206 19.75 2.97 1.98
C PHE A 206 19.06 2.49 0.70
N ASP A 207 19.83 1.95 -0.23
CA ASP A 207 19.29 1.40 -1.47
C ASP A 207 18.76 -0.02 -1.20
N CYS A 208 17.48 -0.25 -1.46
CA CYS A 208 16.79 -1.49 -1.14
C CYS A 208 15.48 -1.64 -1.91
N PHE A 209 14.95 -2.86 -1.99
CA PHE A 209 13.68 -3.14 -2.65
C PHE A 209 12.59 -3.50 -1.65
N GLY A 210 11.36 -3.05 -1.93
CA GLY A 210 10.14 -3.45 -1.21
C GLY A 210 10.17 -3.09 0.27
N VAL A 211 9.82 -1.84 0.61
CA VAL A 211 9.88 -1.36 1.99
C VAL A 211 8.53 -1.39 2.71
N TYR A 212 8.53 -1.90 3.93
CA TYR A 212 7.36 -2.02 4.79
C TYR A 212 7.70 -1.51 6.18
N LEU A 213 6.86 -0.60 6.69
CA LEU A 213 7.00 -0.12 8.04
C LEU A 213 6.16 -0.99 8.98
N ASP A 214 6.81 -1.66 9.94
CA ASP A 214 6.09 -2.32 11.05
C ASP A 214 5.81 -1.30 12.16
N LYS A 215 4.56 -0.82 12.25
CA LYS A 215 4.13 0.10 13.32
C LYS A 215 4.18 -0.54 14.72
N ARG A 216 4.30 -1.87 14.86
CA ARG A 216 4.42 -2.53 16.18
C ARG A 216 5.84 -2.41 16.75
N THR A 217 6.85 -2.48 15.89
CA THR A 217 8.26 -2.41 16.29
C THR A 217 8.94 -1.11 15.87
N ASN A 218 8.28 -0.28 15.07
CA ASN A 218 8.83 0.88 14.37
C ASN A 218 10.04 0.58 13.49
N ASN A 219 10.23 -0.68 13.07
CA ASN A 219 11.31 -1.05 12.16
C ASN A 219 10.83 -1.03 10.71
N ILE A 220 11.75 -0.80 9.79
CA ILE A 220 11.48 -0.91 8.36
C ILE A 220 12.07 -2.21 7.85
N PHE A 221 11.25 -2.98 7.16
CA PHE A 221 11.63 -4.21 6.49
C PHE A 221 11.76 -3.92 5.01
N ALA A 222 12.93 -4.16 4.44
CA ALA A 222 13.12 -4.21 3.00
C ALA A 222 13.15 -5.67 2.56
N ILE A 223 12.15 -6.10 1.80
CA ILE A 223 11.96 -7.47 1.35
C ILE A 223 12.08 -7.51 -0.17
N SER A 224 13.20 -8.06 -0.65
CA SER A 224 13.45 -8.30 -2.07
C SER A 224 13.08 -9.74 -2.45
N SER A 225 13.41 -10.12 -3.69
CA SER A 225 13.15 -11.47 -4.22
C SER A 225 13.84 -12.60 -3.44
N ASN A 226 14.96 -12.32 -2.80
CA ASN A 226 15.83 -13.33 -2.17
C ASN A 226 16.40 -12.90 -0.81
N VAL A 227 16.21 -11.65 -0.40
CA VAL A 227 16.81 -11.11 0.83
C VAL A 227 15.76 -10.35 1.60
N ILE A 228 15.82 -10.48 2.91
CA ILE A 228 15.18 -9.56 3.84
C ILE A 228 16.24 -8.77 4.58
N THR A 229 16.01 -7.47 4.72
CA THR A 229 16.83 -6.54 5.50
C THR A 229 15.93 -5.83 6.51
N ILE A 230 16.31 -5.84 7.79
CA ILE A 230 15.57 -5.18 8.86
C ILE A 230 16.38 -3.96 9.31
N ILE A 231 15.73 -2.80 9.29
CA ILE A 231 16.31 -1.50 9.58
C ILE A 231 15.68 -0.98 10.87
N ASP A 232 16.53 -0.73 11.86
CA ASP A 232 16.17 -0.08 13.10
C ASP A 232 16.13 1.44 12.85
N THR A 233 14.93 2.01 12.96
CA THR A 233 14.70 3.43 12.63
C THR A 233 15.18 4.38 13.72
N GLU A 234 15.36 3.92 14.95
CA GLU A 234 15.92 4.72 16.04
C GLU A 234 17.43 4.82 15.90
N LYS A 235 18.09 3.69 15.61
CA LYS A 235 19.55 3.62 15.42
C LYS A 235 20.00 4.05 14.03
N LEU A 236 19.07 4.22 13.09
CA LEU A 236 19.34 4.50 11.67
C LEU A 236 20.34 3.48 11.10
N ALA A 237 20.09 2.19 11.32
CA ALA A 237 21.03 1.13 10.96
C ALA A 237 20.32 -0.17 10.55
N VAL A 238 20.97 -0.92 9.65
CA VAL A 238 20.60 -2.32 9.39
C VAL A 238 20.98 -3.15 10.60
N ILE A 239 20.01 -3.83 11.21
CA ILE A 239 20.23 -4.71 12.36
C ILE A 239 20.22 -6.19 12.00
N GLU A 240 19.60 -6.54 10.87
CA GLU A 240 19.55 -7.92 10.40
C GLU A 240 19.43 -7.95 8.88
N ARG A 241 20.11 -8.93 8.26
CA ARG A 241 20.00 -9.23 6.84
C ARG A 241 20.34 -10.68 6.60
N TYR A 242 19.53 -11.39 5.83
CA TYR A 242 19.81 -12.77 5.43
C TYR A 242 19.18 -13.12 4.09
N ASP A 243 19.79 -14.10 3.42
CA ASP A 243 19.35 -14.62 2.13
C ASP A 243 18.47 -15.87 2.30
N PHE A 244 17.40 -15.93 1.52
CA PHE A 244 16.42 -17.01 1.50
C PHE A 244 17.01 -18.35 1.03
N LEU A 245 17.95 -18.33 0.08
CA LEU A 245 18.65 -19.51 -0.43
C LEU A 245 19.52 -20.16 0.64
N GLU A 246 20.08 -19.37 1.55
CA GLU A 246 20.93 -19.88 2.62
C GLU A 246 20.11 -20.33 3.82
N THR A 247 19.06 -19.57 4.15
CA THR A 247 18.34 -19.74 5.41
C THR A 247 17.21 -20.76 5.33
N ASP A 248 16.56 -20.87 4.18
CA ASP A 248 15.48 -21.83 3.93
C ASP A 248 15.55 -22.41 2.51
N PRO A 249 16.65 -23.13 2.17
CA PRO A 249 16.93 -23.61 0.81
C PRO A 249 15.86 -24.56 0.25
N THR A 250 15.14 -25.27 1.13
CA THR A 250 14.09 -26.22 0.74
C THR A 250 12.69 -25.62 0.81
N GLY A 251 12.54 -24.41 1.33
CA GLY A 251 11.28 -23.68 1.43
C GLY A 251 11.29 -22.49 0.48
N ILE A 252 11.31 -21.27 1.01
CA ILE A 252 11.23 -20.06 0.18
C ILE A 252 12.43 -19.93 -0.79
N GLY A 253 13.60 -20.49 -0.44
CA GLY A 253 14.77 -20.53 -1.31
C GLY A 253 14.55 -21.33 -2.61
N THR A 254 13.50 -22.14 -2.70
CA THR A 254 13.14 -22.84 -3.95
C THR A 254 12.47 -21.95 -5.00
N TYR A 255 12.02 -20.75 -4.61
CA TYR A 255 11.39 -19.81 -5.53
C TYR A 255 12.46 -19.05 -6.33
N ARG A 256 12.30 -19.06 -7.65
CA ARG A 256 13.13 -18.25 -8.55
C ARG A 256 12.87 -16.77 -8.34
N ARG A 257 11.60 -16.41 -8.12
CA ARG A 257 11.16 -15.04 -7.85
C ARG A 257 10.07 -14.99 -6.80
N VAL A 258 10.25 -14.06 -5.88
CA VAL A 258 9.25 -13.63 -4.90
C VAL A 258 8.79 -12.24 -5.30
N PHE A 259 7.48 -12.07 -5.43
CA PHE A 259 6.83 -10.83 -5.80
C PHE A 259 5.92 -10.35 -4.70
N SER A 260 5.77 -9.03 -4.64
CA SER A 260 4.77 -8.35 -3.82
C SER A 260 4.74 -8.86 -2.38
N PRO A 261 5.90 -8.92 -1.71
CA PRO A 261 5.92 -9.30 -0.31
C PRO A 261 4.99 -8.35 0.47
N MET A 262 4.37 -8.83 1.54
CA MET A 262 3.55 -7.99 2.40
C MET A 262 3.74 -8.40 3.84
N LEU A 263 4.41 -7.53 4.61
CA LEU A 263 4.66 -7.73 6.04
C LEU A 263 3.35 -7.63 6.82
N GLN A 264 3.00 -8.68 7.55
CA GLN A 264 1.73 -8.83 8.27
C GLN A 264 1.98 -9.53 9.61
N GLY A 265 2.33 -8.73 10.62
CA GLY A 265 2.66 -9.21 11.96
C GLY A 265 4.04 -9.87 12.02
N ASP A 266 4.09 -11.16 12.38
CA ASP A 266 5.32 -11.95 12.47
C ASP A 266 5.64 -12.70 11.16
N TYR A 267 4.85 -12.46 10.11
CA TYR A 267 4.98 -13.10 8.82
C TYR A 267 5.11 -12.05 7.72
N PHE A 268 5.63 -12.46 6.57
CA PHE A 268 5.24 -11.81 5.32
C PHE A 268 4.60 -12.82 4.38
N THR A 269 3.62 -12.35 3.62
CA THR A 269 3.02 -13.12 2.53
C THR A 269 3.70 -12.73 1.23
N PHE A 270 3.58 -13.57 0.19
CA PHE A 270 4.14 -13.27 -1.12
C PHE A 270 3.44 -14.02 -2.25
N LEU A 271 3.67 -13.54 -3.47
CA LEU A 271 3.36 -14.25 -4.71
C LEU A 271 4.65 -14.87 -5.26
N GLY A 272 4.59 -16.08 -5.78
CA GLY A 272 5.78 -16.85 -6.13
C GLY A 272 5.78 -17.41 -7.54
N GLU A 273 6.97 -17.46 -8.13
CA GLU A 273 7.30 -18.23 -9.33
C GLU A 273 8.45 -19.18 -8.99
N LYS A 274 8.20 -20.51 -9.06
CA LYS A 274 9.25 -21.53 -8.92
C LYS A 274 9.98 -21.71 -10.26
N GLU A 275 11.14 -22.35 -10.23
CA GLU A 275 11.94 -22.58 -11.45
C GLU A 275 11.16 -23.38 -12.51
N GLU A 276 10.37 -24.37 -12.08
CA GLU A 276 9.50 -25.18 -12.96
C GLU A 276 8.33 -24.40 -13.56
N ASP A 277 7.97 -23.27 -12.96
CA ASP A 277 6.89 -22.40 -13.42
C ASP A 277 7.39 -21.30 -14.36
N PHE A 278 8.70 -21.24 -14.66
CA PHE A 278 9.30 -20.12 -15.38
C PHE A 278 8.62 -19.86 -16.73
N GLY A 279 8.03 -18.67 -16.88
CA GLY A 279 7.29 -18.26 -18.08
C GLY A 279 5.80 -18.56 -18.05
N SER A 280 5.29 -19.24 -17.01
CA SER A 280 3.86 -19.51 -16.78
C SER A 280 3.17 -18.47 -15.87
N ASN A 281 3.80 -17.31 -15.68
CA ASN A 281 3.37 -16.22 -14.79
C ASN A 281 3.24 -16.64 -13.30
N MET A 282 2.91 -15.66 -12.44
CA MET A 282 2.74 -15.90 -11.00
C MET A 282 1.46 -16.69 -10.74
N ARG A 283 1.60 -17.87 -10.13
CA ARG A 283 0.47 -18.78 -9.86
C ARG A 283 0.44 -19.30 -8.42
N ARG A 284 1.50 -19.07 -7.66
CA ARG A 284 1.65 -19.55 -6.28
C ARG A 284 1.59 -18.39 -5.30
N ILE A 285 1.12 -18.69 -4.10
CA ILE A 285 1.12 -17.80 -2.95
C ILE A 285 1.78 -18.49 -1.75
N GLY A 286 2.36 -17.72 -0.85
CA GLY A 286 3.04 -18.27 0.33
C GLY A 286 3.06 -17.36 1.54
N ILE A 287 3.39 -17.95 2.69
CA ILE A 287 3.56 -17.27 3.98
C ILE A 287 4.91 -17.69 4.55
N PHE A 288 5.74 -16.69 4.84
CA PHE A 288 7.04 -16.87 5.45
C PHE A 288 7.08 -16.29 6.86
N ASP A 289 7.56 -17.07 7.82
CA ASP A 289 7.85 -16.61 9.18
C ASP A 289 9.26 -16.04 9.21
N TYR A 290 9.40 -14.72 9.35
CA TYR A 290 10.72 -14.08 9.30
C TYR A 290 11.51 -14.27 10.59
N LYS A 291 10.85 -14.59 11.71
CA LYS A 291 11.55 -14.86 12.98
C LYS A 291 12.09 -16.28 13.03
N ALA A 292 11.27 -17.24 12.61
CA ALA A 292 11.67 -18.64 12.45
C ALA A 292 12.52 -18.86 11.18
N ARG A 293 12.54 -17.86 10.29
CA ARG A 293 13.21 -17.85 8.98
C ARG A 293 12.83 -19.05 8.13
N LYS A 294 11.52 -19.33 8.03
CA LYS A 294 11.01 -20.53 7.38
C LYS A 294 9.70 -20.28 6.64
N LEU A 295 9.56 -20.90 5.46
CA LEU A 295 8.29 -21.02 4.76
C LEU A 295 7.34 -21.89 5.59
N VAL A 296 6.21 -21.33 6.02
CA VAL A 296 5.25 -22.02 6.90
C VAL A 296 4.00 -22.49 6.17
N TRP A 297 3.74 -21.96 4.97
CA TRP A 297 2.63 -22.35 4.12
C TRP A 297 2.86 -21.90 2.67
N GLU A 298 2.45 -22.71 1.71
CA GLU A 298 2.40 -22.37 0.28
C GLU A 298 1.17 -23.02 -0.38
N TYR A 299 0.72 -22.43 -1.48
CA TYR A 299 -0.40 -22.94 -2.28
C TYR A 299 -0.28 -22.56 -3.74
N GLU A 300 -0.61 -23.50 -4.64
CA GLU A 300 -0.79 -23.23 -6.06
C GLU A 300 -2.22 -22.78 -6.30
N LEU A 301 -2.42 -21.47 -6.43
CA LEU A 301 -3.76 -20.91 -6.60
C LEU A 301 -4.34 -21.24 -7.97
N ILE A 302 -3.50 -21.12 -8.99
CA ILE A 302 -3.89 -21.25 -10.39
C ILE A 302 -3.05 -22.38 -10.98
N SER A 303 -3.70 -23.45 -11.42
CA SER A 303 -2.99 -24.56 -12.05
C SER A 303 -2.42 -24.13 -13.40
N ILE A 304 -1.40 -24.86 -13.87
CA ILE A 304 -0.86 -24.63 -15.23
C ILE A 304 -1.93 -24.81 -16.31
N ASP A 305 -2.84 -25.77 -16.13
CA ASP A 305 -3.94 -26.03 -17.06
C ASP A 305 -4.92 -24.84 -17.12
N GLU A 306 -5.27 -24.26 -15.96
CA GLU A 306 -6.13 -23.07 -15.91
C GLU A 306 -5.45 -21.88 -16.59
N TYR A 307 -4.16 -21.67 -16.34
CA TYR A 307 -3.38 -20.62 -16.99
C TYR A 307 -3.35 -20.78 -18.51
N GLU A 308 -3.07 -21.98 -19.03
CA GLU A 308 -3.00 -22.19 -20.48
C GLU A 308 -4.36 -22.01 -21.16
N GLN A 309 -5.44 -22.44 -20.51
CA GLN A 309 -6.79 -22.33 -21.06
C GLN A 309 -7.35 -20.91 -21.01
N THR A 310 -7.01 -20.15 -19.96
CA THR A 310 -7.73 -18.91 -19.64
C THR A 310 -6.86 -17.68 -19.48
N ARG A 311 -5.53 -17.87 -19.45
CA ARG A 311 -4.52 -16.87 -19.14
C ARG A 311 -4.70 -16.19 -17.78
N ASN A 312 -5.46 -16.81 -16.86
CA ASN A 312 -5.58 -16.33 -15.48
C ASN A 312 -4.24 -16.47 -14.75
N HIS A 313 -3.88 -15.48 -13.93
CA HIS A 313 -2.64 -15.47 -13.15
C HIS A 313 -2.79 -14.48 -11.97
N LEU A 314 -1.81 -14.43 -11.09
CA LEU A 314 -1.73 -13.45 -10.02
C LEU A 314 -1.10 -12.15 -10.50
N VAL A 315 -1.51 -11.02 -9.94
CA VAL A 315 -1.06 -9.69 -10.36
C VAL A 315 -0.10 -9.10 -9.32
N PRO A 316 1.10 -8.62 -9.69
CA PRO A 316 2.04 -8.04 -8.73
C PRO A 316 1.47 -6.88 -7.91
N SER A 317 0.60 -6.05 -8.48
CA SER A 317 -0.01 -4.95 -7.73
C SER A 317 -1.04 -5.40 -6.69
N LYS A 318 -1.37 -6.70 -6.62
CA LYS A 318 -2.40 -7.28 -5.73
C LYS A 318 -1.77 -8.33 -4.80
N PRO A 319 -1.24 -7.94 -3.63
CA PRO A 319 -0.58 -8.87 -2.71
C PRO A 319 -1.60 -9.78 -2.00
N LEU A 320 -1.08 -10.81 -1.32
CA LEU A 320 -1.86 -11.71 -0.46
C LEU A 320 -2.05 -11.08 0.92
N TYR A 321 -3.29 -10.88 1.36
CA TYR A 321 -3.61 -10.30 2.67
C TYR A 321 -3.99 -11.39 3.68
N MET A 322 -3.65 -11.19 4.94
CA MET A 322 -3.93 -12.06 6.07
C MET A 322 -4.68 -11.28 7.14
N ILE A 323 -5.93 -11.66 7.37
CA ILE A 323 -6.85 -10.95 8.28
C ILE A 323 -7.46 -11.97 9.23
N GLY A 324 -7.10 -11.89 10.51
CA GLY A 324 -7.54 -12.86 11.51
C GLY A 324 -7.15 -14.29 11.12
N ASN A 325 -8.13 -15.15 10.90
CA ASN A 325 -7.95 -16.54 10.46
C ASN A 325 -8.10 -16.72 8.95
N LYS A 326 -8.13 -15.65 8.15
CA LYS A 326 -8.40 -15.70 6.71
C LYS A 326 -7.26 -15.15 5.88
N LEU A 327 -7.18 -15.64 4.64
CA LEU A 327 -6.34 -15.05 3.59
C LEU A 327 -7.19 -14.57 2.43
N TYR A 328 -6.76 -13.49 1.79
CA TYR A 328 -7.45 -12.86 0.67
C TYR A 328 -6.47 -12.55 -0.45
N ILE A 329 -6.79 -12.99 -1.67
CA ILE A 329 -6.00 -12.68 -2.86
C ILE A 329 -6.91 -12.49 -4.06
N LYS A 330 -6.64 -11.45 -4.85
CA LYS A 330 -7.38 -11.16 -6.07
C LYS A 330 -6.54 -11.53 -7.30
N ASP A 331 -7.09 -12.35 -8.18
CA ASP A 331 -6.43 -12.78 -9.42
C ASP A 331 -6.50 -11.70 -10.53
N PHE A 332 -5.97 -12.05 -11.70
CA PHE A 332 -6.00 -11.21 -12.90
C PHE A 332 -7.41 -10.99 -13.44
N LYS A 333 -8.31 -11.96 -13.26
CA LYS A 333 -9.71 -11.91 -13.68
C LYS A 333 -10.64 -11.22 -12.69
N ASN A 334 -10.09 -10.59 -11.64
CA ASN A 334 -10.84 -9.95 -10.57
C ASN A 334 -11.69 -10.93 -9.74
N THR A 335 -11.29 -12.20 -9.66
CA THR A 335 -11.80 -13.14 -8.67
C THR A 335 -11.08 -12.92 -7.35
N LEU A 336 -11.81 -12.64 -6.28
CA LEU A 336 -11.30 -12.66 -4.92
C LEU A 336 -11.42 -14.08 -4.35
N HIS A 337 -10.28 -14.66 -4.02
CA HIS A 337 -10.16 -15.95 -3.35
C HIS A 337 -9.99 -15.74 -1.86
N ILE A 338 -10.80 -16.43 -1.06
CA ILE A 338 -10.79 -16.34 0.40
C ILE A 338 -10.46 -17.70 0.98
N PHE A 339 -9.40 -17.76 1.77
CA PHE A 339 -9.00 -18.97 2.49
C PHE A 339 -9.32 -18.83 3.98
N GLU A 340 -9.61 -19.95 4.62
CA GLU A 340 -9.80 -20.04 6.08
C GLU A 340 -8.75 -20.98 6.69
N ARG A 341 -8.20 -20.58 7.83
CA ARG A 341 -7.24 -21.39 8.58
C ARG A 341 -7.95 -22.58 9.19
N GLU A 342 -7.41 -23.77 9.01
CA GLU A 342 -7.82 -24.93 9.80
C GLU A 342 -7.33 -24.74 11.23
N ASP A 343 -8.24 -24.74 12.19
CA ASP A 343 -7.90 -24.91 13.60
C ASP A 343 -7.45 -26.37 13.79
N ILE A 344 -6.16 -26.57 14.10
CA ILE A 344 -5.55 -27.88 14.38
C ILE A 344 -5.38 -28.03 15.89
#